data_AF-A0A7C1HSC9-F1
#
_entry.id   AF-A0A7C1HSC9-F1
#
_cell.length_a   1.000
_cell.length_b   1.000
_cell.length_c   1.000
_cell.angle_alpha   90.00
_cell.angle_beta   90.00
_cell.angle_gamma   90.00
#
_symmetry.space_group_name_H-M   'P 1'
#
loop_
_entity.id
_entity.type
_entity.pdbx_description
1 polymer ?
#
loop_
_entity_poly.entity_id
_entity_poly.type
_entity_poly.pdbx_seq_one_letter_code
_entity_poly.pdbx_strand_id
1 'polypeptide(L)'
;MIHQVRELAEKFSHDELERCIDRQIGEGTNPCCLCSTAEETVNILSKASWVRKQIETGTSPSLTDALRKLAASMRRITQTGK
;
A
#
# COMPACT_ATOMS: atom_id res chain seq x y z
N MET A 1 2.26 2.57 10.48
CA MET A 1 2.62 2.35 9.06
C MET A 1 2.58 0.88 8.62
N ILE A 2 3.56 0.00 8.91
CA ILE A 2 3.58 -1.38 8.33
C ILE A 2 2.35 -2.21 8.74
N HIS A 3 1.84 -2.02 9.96
CA HIS A 3 0.62 -2.65 10.43
C HIS A 3 -0.61 -2.25 9.60
N GLN A 4 -0.76 -0.95 9.29
CA GLN A 4 -1.87 -0.44 8.47
C GLN A 4 -1.78 -0.97 7.04
N VAL A 5 -0.57 -1.01 6.46
CA VAL A 5 -0.35 -1.59 5.12
C VAL A 5 -0.77 -3.07 5.10
N ARG A 6 -0.39 -3.84 6.13
CA ARG A 6 -0.78 -5.24 6.29
C ARG A 6 -2.30 -5.39 6.36
N GLU A 7 -2.94 -4.64 7.24
CA GLU A 7 -4.39 -4.71 7.48
C GLU A 7 -5.19 -4.37 6.21
N LEU A 8 -4.81 -3.31 5.50
CA LEU A 8 -5.46 -2.89 4.26
C LEU A 8 -5.28 -3.92 3.14
N ALA A 9 -4.09 -4.49 3.00
CA ALA A 9 -3.82 -5.52 1.99
C ALA A 9 -4.46 -6.89 2.32
N GLU A 10 -4.83 -7.14 3.57
CA GLU A 10 -5.66 -8.30 3.96
C GLU A 10 -7.14 -8.05 3.66
N LYS A 11 -7.61 -6.82 3.91
CA LYS A 11 -9.04 -6.48 3.87
C LYS A 11 -9.55 -6.15 2.47
N PHE A 12 -8.72 -5.56 1.61
CA PHE A 12 -9.13 -5.03 0.32
C PHE A 12 -8.34 -5.68 -0.83
N SER A 13 -8.98 -5.82 -1.99
CA SER A 13 -8.34 -6.18 -3.26
C SER A 13 -7.51 -5.04 -3.83
N HIS A 14 -6.65 -5.35 -4.82
CA HIS A 14 -5.84 -4.33 -5.50
C HIS A 14 -6.74 -3.23 -6.09
N ASP A 15 -7.80 -3.62 -6.80
CA ASP A 15 -8.70 -2.69 -7.46
C ASP A 15 -9.48 -1.81 -6.47
N GLU A 16 -9.85 -2.34 -5.30
CA GLU A 16 -10.48 -1.54 -4.24
C GLU A 16 -9.54 -0.48 -3.69
N LEU A 17 -8.26 -0.84 -3.50
CA LEU A 17 -7.24 0.08 -3.01
C LEU A 17 -6.94 1.18 -4.03
N GLU A 18 -6.84 0.85 -5.32
CA GLU A 18 -6.67 1.83 -6.40
C GLU A 18 -7.85 2.82 -6.45
N ARG A 19 -9.09 2.34 -6.36
CA ARG A 19 -10.26 3.22 -6.26
C ARG A 19 -10.22 4.15 -5.06
N CYS A 20 -9.68 3.69 -3.93
CA CYS A 20 -9.50 4.53 -2.75
C CYS A 20 -8.40 5.58 -2.92
N ILE A 21 -7.32 5.27 -3.64
CA ILE A 21 -6.28 6.23 -4.01
C ILE A 21 -6.87 7.31 -4.90
N ASP A 22 -7.61 6.92 -5.94
CA ASP A 22 -8.24 7.85 -6.88
C ASP A 22 -9.21 8.81 -6.18
N ARG A 23 -10.06 8.29 -5.29
CA ARG A 23 -10.96 9.13 -4.47
C ARG A 23 -10.19 10.04 -3.51
N GLN A 24 -9.15 9.56 -2.86
CA GLN A 24 -8.35 10.41 -1.96
C GLN A 24 -7.69 11.57 -2.72
N ILE A 25 -7.25 11.35 -3.96
CA ILE A 25 -6.64 12.38 -4.80
C ILE A 25 -7.70 13.34 -5.37
N GLY A 26 -8.82 12.82 -5.86
CA GLY A 26 -9.85 13.63 -6.52
C GLY A 26 -10.80 14.35 -5.56
N GLU A 27 -11.25 13.66 -4.51
CA GLU A 27 -12.27 14.12 -3.56
C GLU A 27 -11.68 14.52 -2.20
N GLY A 28 -10.41 14.21 -1.94
CA GLY A 28 -9.76 14.45 -0.66
C GLY A 28 -10.17 13.47 0.45
N THR A 29 -11.05 12.50 0.15
CA THR A 29 -11.56 11.51 1.10
C THR A 29 -11.64 10.12 0.46
N ASN A 30 -11.58 9.06 1.28
CA ASN A 30 -11.74 7.69 0.80
C ASN A 30 -12.30 6.77 1.90
N PRO A 31 -12.96 5.65 1.54
CA PRO A 31 -13.54 4.72 2.51
C PRO A 31 -12.55 3.68 3.07
N CYS A 32 -11.34 3.55 2.48
CA CYS A 32 -10.39 2.50 2.86
C CYS A 32 -9.58 2.88 4.11
N CYS A 33 -9.16 4.14 4.23
CA CYS A 33 -8.29 4.58 5.32
C CYS A 33 -8.35 6.11 5.52
N LEU A 34 -8.36 6.57 6.77
CA LEU A 34 -8.21 7.98 7.12
C LEU A 34 -6.92 8.13 7.93
N CYS A 35 -5.93 8.81 7.34
CA CYS A 35 -4.71 9.22 8.06
C CYS A 35 -4.70 10.73 8.29
N SER A 36 -3.69 11.19 9.01
CA SER A 36 -3.54 12.59 9.45
C SER A 36 -3.44 13.57 8.29
N THR A 37 -2.84 13.14 7.17
CA THR A 37 -2.69 13.94 5.95
C THR A 37 -3.08 13.15 4.71
N ALA A 38 -3.43 13.87 3.64
CA ALA A 38 -3.71 13.25 2.34
C ALA A 38 -2.49 12.49 1.79
N GLU A 39 -1.28 13.05 1.96
CA GLU A 39 -0.03 12.42 1.55
C GLU A 39 0.23 11.11 2.32
N GLU A 40 0.04 11.12 3.63
CA GLU A 40 0.19 9.91 4.45
C GLU A 40 -0.82 8.84 4.04
N THR A 41 -2.06 9.25 3.78
CA THR A 41 -3.14 8.37 3.33
C THR A 41 -2.81 7.71 1.99
N VAL A 42 -2.43 8.50 0.97
CA VAL A 42 -2.03 7.98 -0.34
C VAL A 42 -0.81 7.06 -0.20
N ASN A 43 0.20 7.44 0.56
CA ASN A 43 1.39 6.63 0.79
C ASN A 43 1.07 5.25 1.37
N ILE A 44 0.16 5.17 2.34
CA ILE A 44 -0.27 3.90 2.95
C ILE A 44 -1.11 3.08 1.96
N LEU A 45 -2.07 3.70 1.28
CA LEU A 45 -2.91 3.02 0.30
C LEU A 45 -2.10 2.46 -0.87
N SER A 46 -1.15 3.23 -1.41
CA SER A 46 -0.27 2.78 -2.50
C SER A 46 0.60 1.60 -2.10
N LYS A 47 1.11 1.59 -0.85
CA LYS A 47 1.87 0.46 -0.31
C LYS A 47 1.00 -0.79 -0.13
N ALA A 48 -0.22 -0.62 0.38
CA ALA A 48 -1.17 -1.72 0.54
C ALA A 48 -1.58 -2.29 -0.83
N SER A 49 -1.89 -1.42 -1.79
CA SER A 49 -2.24 -1.78 -3.16
C SER A 49 -1.13 -2.59 -3.81
N TRP A 50 0.11 -2.13 -3.71
CA TRP A 50 1.27 -2.84 -4.23
C TRP A 50 1.42 -4.23 -3.61
N VAL A 51 1.34 -4.33 -2.28
CA VAL A 51 1.42 -5.63 -1.57
C VAL A 51 0.34 -6.58 -2.06
N ARG A 52 -0.90 -6.10 -2.18
CA ARG A 52 -2.04 -6.89 -2.63
C ARG A 52 -1.87 -7.39 -4.07
N LYS A 53 -1.44 -6.52 -4.98
CA LYS A 53 -1.10 -6.87 -6.36
C LYS A 53 -0.07 -7.99 -6.45
N GLN A 54 0.96 -7.97 -5.60
CA GLN A 54 1.99 -9.02 -5.60
C GLN A 54 1.42 -10.40 -5.26
N ILE A 55 0.41 -10.45 -4.39
CA ILE A 55 -0.26 -11.70 -3.98
C ILE A 55 -1.20 -12.16 -5.09
N GLU A 56 -2.05 -11.26 -5.59
CA GLU A 56 -3.06 -11.58 -6.61
C GLU A 56 -2.45 -12.03 -7.94
N THR A 57 -1.28 -11.48 -8.30
CA THR A 57 -0.54 -11.88 -9.51
C THR A 57 0.33 -13.14 -9.29
N GLY A 58 0.37 -13.70 -8.08
CA GLY A 58 1.22 -14.84 -7.74
C GLY A 58 2.72 -14.52 -7.65
N THR A 59 3.11 -13.25 -7.81
CA THR A 59 4.51 -12.82 -7.72
C THR A 59 5.10 -13.01 -6.31
N SER A 60 4.24 -13.00 -5.28
CA SER A 60 4.58 -13.34 -3.90
C SER A 60 3.63 -14.40 -3.37
N PRO A 61 4.13 -15.50 -2.78
CA PRO A 61 3.30 -16.61 -2.34
C PRO A 61 2.50 -16.32 -1.06
N SER A 62 2.86 -15.27 -0.31
CA SER A 62 2.17 -14.87 0.91
C SER A 62 2.22 -13.36 1.14
N LEU A 63 1.33 -12.88 2.01
CA LEU A 63 1.35 -11.50 2.48
C LEU A 63 2.68 -11.13 3.15
N THR A 64 3.22 -12.03 3.97
CA THR A 64 4.50 -11.81 4.64
C THR A 64 5.64 -11.63 3.64
N ASP A 65 5.66 -12.43 2.57
CA ASP A 65 6.69 -12.30 1.52
C ASP A 65 6.53 -11.01 0.71
N ALA A 66 5.29 -10.62 0.40
CA ALA A 66 5.02 -9.34 -0.24
C ALA A 66 5.47 -8.17 0.64
N LEU A 67 5.17 -8.18 1.94
CA LEU A 67 5.62 -7.15 2.89
C LEU A 67 7.15 -7.10 3.04
N ARG A 68 7.84 -8.24 3.05
CA ARG A 68 9.31 -8.28 3.04
C ARG A 68 9.88 -7.63 1.79
N LYS A 69 9.31 -7.93 0.62
CA LYS A 69 9.74 -7.31 -0.65
C LYS A 69 9.50 -5.80 -0.65
N LEU A 70 8.36 -5.35 -0.11
CA LEU A 70 8.07 -3.93 0.06
C LEU A 70 9.15 -3.26 0.93
N ALA A 71 9.44 -3.84 2.10
CA ALA A 71 10.47 -3.33 3.01
C ALA A 71 11.86 -3.28 2.36
N ALA A 72 12.23 -4.32 1.61
CA ALA A 72 13.48 -4.35 0.85
C ALA A 72 13.53 -3.26 -0.23
N SER A 73 12.42 -3.01 -0.92
CA SER A 73 12.29 -1.95 -1.92
C SER A 73 12.48 -0.56 -1.29
N MET A 74 11.82 -0.31 -0.16
CA MET A 74 11.96 0.94 0.58
C MET A 74 13.40 1.20 1.03
N ARG A 75 14.09 0.17 1.56
CA ARG A 75 15.50 0.29 1.98
C ARG A 75 16.41 0.70 0.83
N ARG A 76 16.21 0.12 -0.37
CA ARG A 76 17.00 0.50 -1.56
C ARG A 76 16.83 1.96 -1.91
N ILE A 77 15.58 2.44 -1.95
CA ILE A 77 15.28 3.84 -2.28
C ILE A 77 15.93 4.80 -1.27
N THR A 78 15.88 4.47 0.03
CA THR A 78 16.54 5.30 1.07
C THR A 78 18.07 5.27 1.03
N GLN A 79 18.68 4.26 0.39
CA GLN A 79 20.13 4.13 0.28
C GLN A 79 20.71 4.76 -0.99
N THR A 80 19.89 4.94 -2.04
CA THR A 80 20.31 5.57 -3.30
C THR A 80 20.33 7.11 -3.23
N GLY A 81 19.85 7.70 -2.14
CA GLY A 81 19.90 9.16 -1.89
C GLY A 81 21.10 9.64 -1.06
N LYS A 82 22.17 8.85 -0.94
CA LYS A 82 23.42 9.23 -0.26
C LYS A 82 24.57 9.39 -1.25
#